data_AF-X8BLB4-F1
#
_entry.id   AF-X8BLB4-F1
#
_cell.length_a   1.000
_cell.length_b   1.000
_cell.length_c   1.000
_cell.angle_alpha   90.00
_cell.angle_beta   90.00
_cell.angle_gamma   90.00
#
_symmetry.space_group_name_H-M   'P 1'
#
loop_
_entity.id
_entity.type
_entity.pdbx_description
1 polymer ?
#
loop_
_entity_poly.entity_id
_entity_poly.type
_entity_poly.pdbx_seq_one_letter_code
_entity_poly.pdbx_strand_id
1 'polypeptide(L)'
;MRTHYFDEYFRAAVASGIRQAVILAAGLDSRAYRLDWPAGTTVYEIDQPKVLEYKSSTLQRHGAVPKANRRAVAVDLREDWPAALIAAGFNPTEPTAWLAEGLLPYLPPDAQDRLFENVTDLSALDSQLAVEAFSLTAPTSERRRAARRRGGPGCGNGWAWTSTLKR
;
A
#
# COMPACT_ATOMS: atom_id res chain seq x y z
N MET A 1 7.06 -1.15 15.11
CA MET A 1 7.47 -2.16 14.11
C MET A 1 6.78 -1.94 12.76
N ARG A 2 5.45 -1.75 12.71
CA ARG A 2 4.69 -1.52 11.46
C ARG A 2 5.16 -0.34 10.60
N THR A 3 5.17 0.87 11.17
CA THR A 3 5.55 2.09 10.43
C THR A 3 6.96 1.97 9.83
N HIS A 4 7.92 1.49 10.62
CA HIS A 4 9.29 1.25 10.18
C HIS A 4 9.36 0.28 8.99
N TYR A 5 8.59 -0.81 9.01
CA TYR A 5 8.60 -1.78 7.92
C TYR A 5 8.16 -1.15 6.59
N PHE A 6 7.04 -0.42 6.58
CA PHE A 6 6.54 0.21 5.35
C PHE A 6 7.40 1.39 4.90
N ASP A 7 8.14 2.03 5.82
CA ASP A 7 9.15 3.04 5.45
C ASP A 7 10.33 2.41 4.73
N GLU A 8 10.85 1.29 5.26
CA GLU A 8 11.91 0.52 4.60
C GLU A 8 11.45 -0.05 3.25
N TYR A 9 10.20 -0.49 3.15
CA TYR A 9 9.60 -0.91 1.88
C TYR A 9 9.67 0.21 0.82
N PHE A 10 9.20 1.42 1.14
CA PHE A 10 9.27 2.52 0.17
C PHE A 10 10.72 2.92 -0.14
N ARG A 11 11.61 2.93 0.86
CA ARG A 11 13.05 3.20 0.64
C ARG A 11 13.66 2.19 -0.32
N ALA A 12 13.38 0.91 -0.15
CA ALA A 12 13.87 -0.14 -1.02
C ALA A 12 13.29 -0.02 -2.45
N ALA A 13 11.98 0.23 -2.57
CA ALA A 13 11.32 0.40 -3.86
C ALA A 13 11.90 1.58 -4.66
N VAL A 14 12.09 2.75 -4.03
CA VAL A 14 12.66 3.89 -4.75
C VAL A 14 14.15 3.73 -5.05
N ALA A 15 14.87 3.00 -4.20
CA ALA A 15 16.26 2.60 -4.46
C ALA A 15 16.38 1.63 -5.65
N SER A 16 15.37 0.80 -5.91
CA SER A 16 15.30 -0.06 -7.10
C SER A 16 14.83 0.65 -8.37
N GLY A 17 14.66 1.98 -8.32
CA GLY A 17 14.32 2.79 -9.50
C GLY A 17 12.84 3.14 -9.66
N ILE A 18 11.96 2.65 -8.78
CA ILE A 18 10.53 3.02 -8.81
C ILE A 18 10.39 4.53 -8.54
N ARG A 19 9.57 5.22 -9.33
CA ARG A 19 9.26 6.66 -9.18
C ARG A 19 7.77 6.93 -9.02
N GLN A 20 6.96 5.88 -8.94
CA GLN A 20 5.52 5.96 -8.74
C GLN A 20 5.14 5.19 -7.47
N ALA A 21 4.56 5.88 -6.49
CA ALA A 21 4.11 5.28 -5.24
C ALA A 21 2.62 5.57 -5.04
N VAL A 22 1.85 4.59 -4.59
CA VAL A 22 0.43 4.72 -4.29
C VAL A 22 0.15 4.24 -2.87
N ILE A 23 -0.49 5.07 -2.07
CA ILE A 23 -0.95 4.74 -0.72
C ILE A 23 -2.47 4.66 -0.75
N LEU A 24 -3.00 3.43 -0.61
CA LEU A 24 -4.43 3.13 -0.59
C LEU A 24 -4.97 3.35 0.82
N ALA A 25 -6.09 4.06 0.93
CA ALA A 25 -6.66 4.50 2.21
C ALA A 25 -5.63 5.26 3.06
N ALA A 26 -5.04 6.29 2.46
CA ALA A 26 -3.88 6.99 2.99
C ALA A 26 -4.09 7.63 4.38
N GLY A 27 -5.33 7.89 4.80
CA GLY A 27 -5.67 8.40 6.11
C GLY A 27 -4.82 9.60 6.52
N LEU A 28 -4.22 9.50 7.71
CA LEU A 28 -3.25 10.46 8.25
C LEU A 28 -1.79 10.09 7.99
N ASP A 29 -1.53 9.18 7.03
CA ASP A 29 -0.17 8.89 6.58
C ASP A 29 0.50 10.17 6.07
N SER A 30 1.72 10.41 6.58
CA SER A 30 2.58 11.55 6.31
C SER A 30 3.85 11.17 5.55
N ARG A 31 3.96 9.96 4.99
CA ARG A 31 5.14 9.49 4.24
C ARG A 31 5.52 10.40 3.07
N ALA A 32 4.55 10.99 2.38
CA ALA A 32 4.78 12.01 1.34
C ALA A 32 5.48 13.29 1.88
N TYR A 33 5.40 13.55 3.19
CA TYR A 33 5.96 14.73 3.86
C TYR A 33 7.26 14.44 4.63
N ARG A 34 7.43 13.21 5.14
CA ARG A 34 8.56 12.88 6.03
C ARG A 34 9.65 12.03 5.38
N LEU A 35 9.31 11.13 4.45
CA LEU A 35 10.30 10.31 3.76
C LEU A 35 11.05 11.13 2.71
N ASP A 36 12.32 10.81 2.51
CA ASP A 36 13.11 11.41 1.45
C ASP A 36 12.85 10.64 0.15
N TRP A 37 12.33 11.36 -0.84
CA TRP A 37 11.94 10.81 -2.12
C TRP A 37 12.93 11.29 -3.20
N PRO A 38 13.42 10.41 -4.08
CA PRO A 38 14.23 10.84 -5.22
C PRO A 38 13.48 11.85 -6.10
N ALA A 39 14.21 12.77 -6.75
CA ALA A 39 13.63 13.73 -7.67
C ALA A 39 12.81 13.03 -8.77
N GLY A 40 11.67 13.63 -9.14
CA GLY A 40 10.72 13.04 -10.09
C GLY A 40 9.77 12.00 -9.49
N THR A 41 9.89 11.64 -8.20
CA THR A 41 8.96 10.69 -7.58
C THR A 41 7.60 11.33 -7.34
N THR A 42 6.55 10.64 -7.77
CA THR A 42 5.14 11.02 -7.53
C THR A 42 4.52 10.07 -6.52
N VAL A 43 3.92 10.63 -5.47
CA VAL A 43 3.21 9.88 -4.42
C VAL A 43 1.73 10.19 -4.52
N TYR A 44 0.95 9.19 -4.92
CA TYR A 44 -0.50 9.23 -4.96
C TYR A 44 -1.06 8.78 -3.62
N GLU A 45 -2.00 9.56 -3.08
CA GLU A 45 -2.75 9.20 -1.88
C GLU A 45 -4.22 9.09 -2.24
N ILE A 46 -4.78 7.89 -2.09
CA ILE A 46 -6.18 7.61 -2.37
C ILE A 46 -6.92 7.49 -1.05
N ASP A 47 -7.94 8.32 -0.85
CA ASP A 47 -8.85 8.24 0.30
C ASP A 47 -10.11 9.09 0.05
N GLN A 48 -11.06 8.99 0.97
CA GLN A 48 -12.26 9.80 1.01
C GLN A 48 -11.92 11.30 0.99
N PRO A 49 -12.68 12.13 0.24
CA PRO A 49 -12.40 13.55 0.09
C PRO A 49 -12.15 14.31 1.40
N LYS A 50 -13.02 14.10 2.40
CA LYS A 50 -12.92 14.78 3.71
C LYS A 50 -11.65 14.42 4.48
N VAL A 51 -11.14 13.20 4.32
CA VAL A 51 -9.91 12.74 5.00
C VAL A 51 -8.69 13.45 4.41
N LEU A 52 -8.60 13.52 3.07
CA LEU A 52 -7.51 14.19 2.38
C LEU A 52 -7.55 15.71 2.59
N GLU A 53 -8.74 16.31 2.61
CA GLU A 53 -8.93 17.73 2.92
C GLU A 53 -8.48 18.07 4.35
N TYR A 54 -8.90 17.28 5.34
CA TYR A 54 -8.48 17.45 6.73
C TYR A 54 -6.96 17.38 6.88
N LYS A 55 -6.33 16.35 6.29
CA LYS A 55 -4.88 16.18 6.34
C LYS A 55 -4.15 17.36 5.67
N SER A 56 -4.57 17.73 4.46
CA SER A 56 -3.90 18.76 3.68
C SER A 56 -4.02 20.14 4.35
N SER A 57 -5.21 20.50 4.83
CA SER A 57 -5.44 21.77 5.53
C SER A 57 -4.68 21.87 6.85
N THR A 58 -4.60 20.78 7.60
CA THR A 58 -3.86 20.72 8.87
C THR A 58 -2.36 20.88 8.62
N LEU A 59 -1.79 20.11 7.69
CA LEU A 59 -0.37 20.19 7.37
C LEU A 59 0.02 21.56 6.79
N GLN A 60 -0.84 22.14 5.93
CA GLN A 60 -0.63 23.48 5.40
C GLN A 60 -0.64 24.55 6.49
N ARG A 61 -1.56 24.47 7.47
CA ARG A 61 -1.62 25.41 8.60
C ARG A 61 -0.33 25.41 9.42
N HIS A 62 0.37 24.28 9.46
CA HIS A 62 1.66 24.13 10.15
C HIS A 62 2.87 24.33 9.24
N GLY A 63 2.68 24.77 7.99
CA GLY A 63 3.76 25.05 7.05
C GLY A 63 4.49 23.82 6.51
N ALA A 64 3.92 22.62 6.64
CA ALA A 64 4.52 21.39 6.14
C ALA A 64 4.38 21.30 4.61
N VAL A 65 5.50 21.08 3.93
CA VAL A 65 5.57 20.93 2.47
C VAL A 65 5.90 19.47 2.12
N PRO A 66 5.23 18.85 1.13
CA PRO A 66 5.59 17.51 0.69
C PRO A 66 7.04 17.42 0.19
N LYS A 67 7.70 16.28 0.43
CA LYS A 67 9.05 15.97 -0.07
C LYS A 67 9.05 15.28 -1.44
N ALA A 68 7.87 14.97 -1.97
CA ALA A 68 7.64 14.41 -3.30
C ALA A 68 6.60 15.23 -4.07
N ASN A 69 6.42 14.92 -5.35
CA ASN A 69 5.24 15.37 -6.09
C ASN A 69 4.01 14.63 -5.56
N ARG A 70 3.36 15.18 -4.53
CA ARG A 70 2.19 14.58 -3.89
C ARG A 70 0.93 14.86 -4.71
N ARG A 71 0.15 13.81 -5.01
CA ARG A 71 -1.15 13.92 -5.68
C ARG A 71 -2.24 13.26 -4.83
N ALA A 72 -3.18 14.06 -4.36
CA ALA A 72 -4.34 13.58 -3.62
C ALA A 72 -5.44 13.14 -4.61
N VAL A 73 -5.88 11.88 -4.50
CA VAL A 73 -6.96 11.28 -5.32
C VAL A 73 -8.16 11.06 -4.40
N ALA A 74 -9.07 12.03 -4.41
CA ALA A 74 -10.21 12.10 -3.50
C ALA A 74 -11.37 11.21 -3.98
N VAL A 75 -11.35 9.93 -3.62
CA VAL A 75 -12.32 8.91 -4.05
C VAL A 75 -12.41 7.78 -3.02
N ASP A 76 -13.59 7.20 -2.84
CA ASP A 76 -13.78 6.01 -2.01
C ASP A 76 -13.25 4.77 -2.76
N LEU A 77 -12.50 3.88 -2.09
CA LEU A 77 -11.95 2.67 -2.71
C LEU A 77 -13.01 1.65 -3.17
N ARG A 78 -14.28 1.87 -2.84
CA ARG A 78 -15.42 1.07 -3.33
C ARG A 78 -16.01 1.60 -4.65
N GLU A 79 -15.63 2.81 -5.06
CA GLU A 79 -16.02 3.43 -6.33
C GLU A 79 -14.96 3.19 -7.42
N ASP A 80 -15.06 3.89 -8.55
CA ASP A 80 -14.11 3.81 -9.67
C ASP A 80 -12.83 4.62 -9.39
N TRP A 81 -12.11 4.22 -8.34
CA TRP A 81 -10.82 4.79 -8.00
C TRP A 81 -9.71 4.55 -9.06
N PRO A 82 -9.71 3.45 -9.86
CA PRO A 82 -8.77 3.29 -10.96
C PRO A 82 -8.85 4.44 -11.98
N ALA A 83 -10.07 4.80 -12.42
CA ALA A 83 -10.25 5.90 -13.35
C ALA A 83 -9.82 7.23 -12.73
N ALA A 84 -10.16 7.48 -11.46
CA ALA A 84 -9.75 8.69 -10.75
C ALA A 84 -8.21 8.78 -10.60
N LEU A 85 -7.54 7.66 -10.35
CA LEU A 85 -6.09 7.58 -10.23
C LEU A 85 -5.41 7.89 -11.58
N ILE A 86 -5.88 7.31 -12.68
CA ILE A 86 -5.38 7.61 -14.04
C ILE A 86 -5.63 9.09 -14.40
N ALA A 87 -6.81 9.62 -14.09
CA ALA A 87 -7.12 11.03 -14.31
C ALA A 87 -6.22 11.99 -13.50
N ALA A 88 -5.76 11.55 -12.32
CA ALA A 88 -4.75 12.26 -11.54
C ALA A 88 -3.33 12.15 -12.13
N GLY A 89 -3.16 11.46 -13.26
CA GLY A 89 -1.92 11.34 -14.03
C GLY A 89 -1.04 10.14 -13.65
N PHE A 90 -1.60 9.13 -12.98
CA PHE A 90 -0.97 7.82 -12.81
C PHE A 90 -0.71 7.17 -14.17
N ASN A 91 0.44 6.49 -14.32
CA ASN A 91 0.82 5.83 -15.55
C ASN A 91 0.94 4.30 -15.33
N PRO A 92 -0.03 3.49 -15.79
CA PRO A 92 -0.03 2.04 -15.59
C PRO A 92 1.09 1.31 -16.37
N THR A 93 1.83 2.02 -17.21
CA THR A 93 2.99 1.46 -17.92
C THR A 93 4.30 1.58 -17.13
N GLU A 94 4.30 2.29 -15.99
CA GLU A 94 5.46 2.45 -15.12
C GLU A 94 5.38 1.55 -13.88
N PRO A 95 6.52 1.00 -13.41
CA PRO A 95 6.57 0.24 -12.16
C PRO A 95 6.07 1.07 -10.97
N THR A 96 5.21 0.47 -10.15
CA THR A 96 4.56 1.16 -9.03
C THR A 96 4.81 0.46 -7.70
N ALA A 97 5.06 1.24 -6.65
CA ALA A 97 5.10 0.77 -5.26
C ALA A 97 3.75 1.05 -4.58
N TRP A 98 2.96 0.01 -4.34
CA TRP A 98 1.64 0.09 -3.72
C TRP A 98 1.71 -0.23 -2.22
N LEU A 99 0.99 0.55 -1.41
CA LEU A 99 0.82 0.30 0.01
C LEU A 99 -0.67 0.24 0.37
N ALA A 100 -1.08 -0.86 1.02
CA ALA A 100 -2.36 -0.99 1.71
C ALA A 100 -2.13 -1.32 3.20
N GLU A 101 -1.95 -0.28 4.03
CA GLU A 101 -1.75 -0.40 5.48
C GLU A 101 -3.09 -0.19 6.20
N GLY A 102 -3.45 -1.05 7.16
CA GLY A 102 -4.66 -0.88 7.98
C GLY A 102 -6.00 -0.93 7.22
N LEU A 103 -6.02 -1.45 5.99
CA LEU A 103 -7.20 -1.38 5.11
C LEU A 103 -8.03 -2.67 5.11
N LEU A 104 -7.39 -3.83 4.90
CA LEU A 104 -8.10 -5.08 4.58
C LEU A 104 -9.19 -5.51 5.59
N PRO A 105 -9.02 -5.39 6.92
CA PRO A 105 -10.04 -5.81 7.88
C PRO A 105 -11.37 -5.07 7.76
N TYR A 106 -11.36 -3.89 7.12
CA TYR A 106 -12.55 -3.04 6.96
C TYR A 106 -13.25 -3.23 5.62
N LEU A 107 -12.70 -4.09 4.75
CA LEU A 107 -13.29 -4.40 3.45
C LEU A 107 -14.01 -5.74 3.49
N PRO A 108 -15.25 -5.82 2.96
CA PRO A 108 -15.89 -7.09 2.61
C PRO A 108 -14.99 -7.94 1.69
N PRO A 109 -15.10 -9.29 1.72
CA PRO A 109 -14.23 -10.16 0.91
C PRO A 109 -14.21 -9.83 -0.59
N ASP A 110 -15.36 -9.55 -1.19
CA ASP A 110 -15.48 -9.16 -2.60
C ASP A 110 -14.79 -7.83 -2.90
N ALA A 111 -14.79 -6.89 -1.94
CA ALA A 111 -14.05 -5.64 -2.07
C ALA A 111 -12.54 -5.83 -1.94
N GLN A 112 -12.07 -6.82 -1.18
CA GLN A 112 -10.65 -7.18 -1.12
C GLN A 112 -10.18 -7.77 -2.45
N ASP A 113 -10.94 -8.71 -3.02
CA ASP A 113 -10.61 -9.33 -4.31
C ASP A 113 -10.55 -8.27 -5.42
N ARG A 114 -11.58 -7.41 -5.51
CA ARG A 114 -11.59 -6.29 -6.48
C ARG A 114 -10.43 -5.32 -6.30
N LEU A 115 -10.02 -5.05 -5.05
CA LEU A 115 -8.86 -4.19 -4.79
C LEU A 115 -7.59 -4.80 -5.40
N PHE A 116 -7.36 -6.09 -5.20
CA PHE A 116 -6.19 -6.79 -5.74
C PHE A 116 -6.23 -6.94 -7.26
N GLU A 117 -7.41 -7.18 -7.84
CA GLU A 117 -7.61 -7.20 -9.30
C GLU A 117 -7.23 -5.83 -9.90
N ASN A 118 -7.80 -4.74 -9.37
CA ASN A 118 -7.48 -3.39 -9.85
C ASN A 118 -6.00 -3.02 -9.68
N VAL A 119 -5.39 -3.36 -8.55
CA VAL A 119 -3.94 -3.15 -8.34
C VAL A 119 -3.12 -3.95 -9.35
N THR A 120 -3.53 -5.18 -9.66
CA THR A 120 -2.87 -6.04 -10.66
C THR A 120 -2.97 -5.44 -12.05
N ASP A 121 -4.17 -5.00 -12.45
CA ASP A 121 -4.42 -4.42 -13.78
C ASP A 121 -3.67 -3.10 -14.00
N LEU A 122 -3.47 -2.33 -12.92
CA LEU A 122 -2.73 -1.06 -12.95
C LEU A 122 -1.22 -1.22 -12.75
N SER A 123 -0.72 -2.43 -12.54
CA SER A 123 0.69 -2.68 -12.25
C SER A 123 1.49 -3.07 -13.50
N ALA A 124 2.50 -2.27 -13.84
CA ALA A 124 3.52 -2.67 -14.79
C ALA A 124 4.42 -3.79 -14.23
N LEU A 125 5.30 -4.34 -15.08
CA LEU A 125 6.36 -5.24 -14.63
C LEU A 125 7.22 -4.56 -13.54
N ASP A 126 7.73 -5.35 -12.60
CA ASP A 126 8.53 -4.89 -11.45
C ASP A 126 7.79 -4.00 -10.44
N SER A 127 6.47 -3.84 -10.58
CA SER A 127 5.64 -3.28 -9.52
C SER A 127 5.68 -4.15 -8.27
N GLN A 128 5.56 -3.49 -7.12
CA GLN A 128 5.62 -4.11 -5.81
C GLN A 128 4.38 -3.71 -5.02
N LEU A 129 3.85 -4.62 -4.21
CA LEU A 129 2.73 -4.36 -3.32
C LEU A 129 3.09 -4.80 -1.90
N ALA A 130 2.90 -3.91 -0.93
CA ALA A 130 3.01 -4.19 0.50
C ALA A 130 1.65 -4.02 1.18
N VAL A 131 1.23 -5.02 1.96
CA VAL A 131 -0.10 -5.05 2.60
C VAL A 131 -0.01 -5.47 4.05
N GLU A 132 -0.79 -4.83 4.92
CA GLU A 132 -1.03 -5.31 6.28
C GLU A 132 -2.19 -6.33 6.27
N ALA A 133 -1.85 -7.62 6.35
CA ALA A 133 -2.82 -8.69 6.51
C ALA A 133 -3.05 -8.98 8.00
N PHE A 134 -4.29 -8.84 8.48
CA PHE A 134 -4.68 -9.29 9.82
C PHE A 134 -5.13 -10.74 9.74
N SER A 135 -4.41 -11.64 10.42
CA SER A 135 -4.87 -13.02 10.58
C SER A 135 -5.97 -13.07 11.62
N LEU A 136 -7.23 -12.92 11.21
CA LEU A 136 -8.38 -13.31 12.03
C LEU A 136 -8.52 -14.82 11.97
N THR A 137 -7.79 -15.51 12.85
CA THR A 137 -7.91 -16.95 13.15
C THR A 137 -7.86 -17.91 11.96
N ALA A 138 -6.70 -18.50 11.69
CA ALA A 138 -6.72 -19.88 11.19
C ALA A 138 -7.26 -20.76 12.34
N PRO A 139 -8.33 -21.56 12.16
CA PRO A 139 -8.62 -22.66 13.07
C PRO A 139 -7.51 -23.71 12.88
N THR A 140 -6.38 -23.50 13.52
CA THR A 140 -5.27 -24.46 13.55
C THR A 140 -5.41 -25.34 14.78
N SER A 141 -6.27 -26.36 14.69
CA SER A 141 -6.24 -27.48 15.65
C SER A 141 -6.25 -28.87 15.03
N GLU A 142 -6.68 -29.08 13.78
CA GLU A 142 -6.73 -30.46 13.24
C GLU A 142 -5.72 -30.81 12.15
N ARG A 143 -5.21 -29.84 11.37
CA ARG A 143 -4.19 -30.14 10.33
C ARG A 143 -2.74 -30.18 10.82
N ARG A 144 -2.45 -29.73 12.05
CA ARG A 144 -1.08 -29.80 12.64
C ARG A 144 -0.72 -31.15 13.26
N ARG A 145 -1.69 -32.06 13.47
CA ARG A 145 -1.40 -33.40 13.99
C ARG A 145 -0.86 -34.36 12.92
N ALA A 146 -1.10 -34.08 11.64
CA ALA A 146 -0.56 -34.87 10.53
C ALA A 146 0.89 -34.48 10.14
N ALA A 147 1.35 -33.26 10.47
CA ALA A 147 2.68 -32.77 10.07
C ALA A 147 3.78 -32.95 11.14
N ARG A 148 3.45 -33.33 12.39
CA ARG A 148 4.41 -33.62 13.48
C ARG A 148 5.05 -35.03 13.39
N ARG A 149 5.40 -35.50 12.19
CA ARG A 149 6.25 -36.70 12.00
C ARG A 149 7.52 -36.45 11.19
N ARG A 150 7.82 -35.22 10.76
CA ARG A 150 9.13 -34.88 10.16
C ARG A 150 9.57 -33.53 10.73
N GLY A 151 10.68 -33.55 11.47
CA GLY A 151 11.10 -32.49 12.38
C GLY A 151 11.82 -31.30 11.74
N GLY A 152 12.05 -30.27 12.56
CA GLY A 152 12.91 -29.11 12.30
C GLY A 152 12.31 -27.79 12.79
N PRO A 153 13.02 -26.97 13.60
CA PRO A 153 12.42 -25.97 14.50
C PRO A 153 12.02 -24.67 13.81
N GLY A 154 10.93 -24.07 14.31
CA GLY A 154 10.38 -22.81 13.81
C GLY A 154 10.95 -21.56 14.48
N CYS A 155 10.69 -20.41 13.85
CA CYS A 155 10.68 -19.07 14.45
C CYS A 155 9.99 -18.07 13.50
N GLY A 156 9.17 -17.16 14.05
CA GLY A 156 8.78 -15.89 13.40
C GLY A 156 7.31 -15.77 13.00
N ASN A 157 6.52 -15.09 13.83
CA ASN A 157 5.11 -14.78 13.63
C ASN A 157 4.89 -13.63 12.63
N GLY A 158 3.88 -13.76 11.76
CA GLY A 158 3.20 -12.67 11.06
C GLY A 158 4.05 -11.83 10.11
N TRP A 159 4.38 -12.36 8.93
CA TRP A 159 5.18 -11.64 7.94
C TRP A 159 4.31 -11.01 6.85
N ALA A 160 4.54 -9.72 6.64
CA ALA A 160 4.07 -8.96 5.49
C ALA A 160 4.48 -9.67 4.20
N TRP A 161 3.54 -9.78 3.27
CA TRP A 161 3.78 -10.31 1.93
C TRP A 161 4.24 -9.16 1.04
N THR A 162 5.45 -9.27 0.50
CA THR A 162 5.92 -8.53 -0.67
C THR A 162 6.00 -9.52 -1.82
N SER A 163 5.07 -9.45 -2.77
CA SER A 163 5.21 -10.18 -4.03
C SER A 163 5.63 -9.22 -5.13
N THR A 164 6.60 -9.63 -5.94
CA THR A 164 6.76 -9.10 -7.29
C THR A 164 5.66 -9.74 -8.11
N LEU A 165 4.74 -8.94 -8.66
CA LEU A 165 3.75 -9.45 -9.62
C LEU A 165 4.51 -9.98 -10.84
N LYS A 166 4.57 -11.30 -10.98
CA LYS A 166 5.05 -12.00 -12.18
C LYS A 166 3.82 -12.54 -12.91
N ARG A 167 3.66 -12.16 -14.17
CA ARG A 167 2.68 -12.75 -15.09
C ARG A 167 2.98 -14.24 -15.30
#